data_AF-A0A0A3X7L8-F1
#
_entry.id   AF-A0A0A3X7L8-F1
#
_cell.length_a   1.000
_cell.length_b   1.000
_cell.length_c   1.000
_cell.angle_alpha   90.00
_cell.angle_beta   90.00
_cell.angle_gamma   90.00
#
_symmetry.space_group_name_H-M   'P 1'
#
loop_
_entity.id
_entity.type
_entity.pdbx_description
1 polymer ?
#
loop_
_entity_poly.entity_id
_entity_poly.type
_entity_poly.pdbx_seq_one_letter_code
_entity_poly.pdbx_strand_id
1 'polypeptide(L)'
;MQFNQVENPRGNPLKINGQIWIFAPLSLGTAEKLMPKLKTFDPSDFALVVDVAHGSLKRNYPDITREFVADELLDVGHVNAVFETVMGASGLVYTGEDEQATDSGE
;
A
#
# COMPACT_ATOMS: atom_id res chain seq x y z
N MET A 1 5.72 4.89 19.80
CA MET A 1 6.70 3.85 19.40
C MET A 1 7.44 4.35 18.18
N GLN A 2 8.75 4.10 18.06
CA GLN A 2 9.53 4.46 16.88
C GLN A 2 10.08 3.17 16.27
N PHE A 3 9.63 2.83 15.06
CA PHE A 3 10.15 1.67 14.32
C PHE A 3 11.46 2.03 13.65
N ASN A 4 12.40 1.09 13.63
CA ASN A 4 13.67 1.27 12.93
C ASN A 4 13.43 1.17 11.42
N GLN A 5 13.72 2.25 10.70
CA GLN A 5 13.76 2.24 9.25
C GLN A 5 15.08 1.63 8.77
N VAL A 6 15.02 0.84 7.69
CA VAL A 6 16.23 0.37 6.99
C VAL A 6 17.04 1.55 6.42
N GLU A 7 18.35 1.36 6.24
CA GLU A 7 19.28 2.40 5.77
C GLU A 7 18.92 2.98 4.39
N ASN A 8 18.40 2.13 3.48
CA ASN A 8 18.07 2.51 2.11
C ASN A 8 16.60 2.18 1.80
N PRO A 9 15.64 2.99 2.30
CA PRO A 9 14.23 2.75 2.10
C PRO A 9 13.86 3.02 0.64
N ARG A 10 12.96 2.20 0.10
CA ARG A 10 12.46 2.32 -1.28
C ARG A 10 10.98 2.63 -1.30
N GLY A 11 10.53 3.27 -2.38
CA GLY A 11 9.13 3.58 -2.63
C GLY A 11 8.77 5.02 -2.32
N ASN A 12 7.49 5.27 -2.10
CA ASN A 12 6.94 6.61 -2.10
C ASN A 12 6.67 7.11 -0.67
N PRO A 13 6.99 8.38 -0.35
CA PRO A 13 6.69 8.97 0.95
C PRO A 13 5.21 9.33 1.07
N LEU A 14 4.62 9.09 2.24
CA LEU A 14 3.30 9.56 2.62
C LEU A 14 3.36 10.12 4.05
N LYS A 15 2.83 11.33 4.25
CA LYS A 15 2.77 11.96 5.58
C LYS A 15 1.48 11.55 6.29
N ILE A 16 1.62 10.89 7.43
CA ILE A 16 0.52 10.40 8.28
C ILE A 16 0.80 10.89 9.71
N ASN A 17 -0.19 11.54 10.33
CA ASN A 17 -0.09 12.03 11.72
C ASN A 17 1.19 12.86 12.00
N GLY A 18 1.63 13.66 11.02
CA GLY A 18 2.84 14.49 11.14
C GLY A 18 4.16 13.78 10.83
N GLN A 19 4.17 12.46 10.69
CA GLN A 19 5.34 11.64 10.39
C GLN A 19 5.36 11.20 8.91
N ILE A 20 6.53 11.20 8.29
CA ILE A 20 6.71 10.68 6.92
C ILE A 20 6.98 9.18 7.01
N TRP A 21 6.15 8.40 6.33
CA TRP A 21 6.31 6.96 6.16
C TRP A 21 6.66 6.65 4.71
N ILE A 22 7.56 5.69 4.48
CA ILE A 22 7.99 5.30 3.13
C ILE A 22 7.36 3.97 2.79
N PHE A 23 6.41 4.00 1.86
CA PHE A 23 5.68 2.83 1.38
C PHE A 23 6.43 2.22 0.20
N ALA A 24 7.03 1.05 0.43
CA ALA A 24 7.71 0.29 -0.62
C ALA A 24 6.70 -0.34 -1.60
N PRO A 25 7.13 -0.67 -2.82
CA PRO A 25 6.36 -1.54 -3.71
C PRO A 25 5.97 -2.84 -2.99
N LEU A 26 4.84 -3.45 -3.33
CA LEU A 26 4.51 -4.78 -2.81
C LEU A 26 5.57 -5.80 -3.24
N SER A 27 5.88 -6.76 -2.36
CA SER A 27 6.70 -7.90 -2.75
C SER A 27 5.89 -8.82 -3.67
N LEU A 28 6.55 -9.59 -4.55
CA LEU A 28 5.86 -10.52 -5.45
C LEU A 28 4.95 -11.50 -4.68
N GLY A 29 5.44 -12.08 -3.58
CA GLY A 29 4.64 -13.01 -2.77
C GLY A 29 3.51 -12.34 -1.98
N THR A 30 3.59 -11.03 -1.71
CA THR A 30 2.47 -10.26 -1.16
C THR A 30 1.46 -9.95 -2.25
N ALA A 31 1.93 -9.48 -3.41
CA ALA A 31 1.09 -9.16 -4.56
C ALA A 31 0.31 -10.40 -5.02
N GLU A 32 0.95 -11.56 -5.16
CA GLU A 32 0.28 -12.83 -5.53
C GLU A 32 -0.92 -13.14 -4.63
N LYS A 33 -0.79 -12.92 -3.31
CA LYS A 33 -1.85 -13.19 -2.32
C LYS A 33 -2.95 -12.14 -2.35
N LEU A 34 -2.62 -10.88 -2.56
CA LEU A 34 -3.57 -9.76 -2.48
C LEU A 34 -4.25 -9.45 -3.82
N MET A 35 -3.59 -9.72 -4.94
CA MET A 35 -4.08 -9.43 -6.29
C MET A 35 -5.51 -9.92 -6.57
N PRO A 36 -5.92 -11.14 -6.17
CA PRO A 36 -7.31 -11.57 -6.36
C PRO A 36 -8.33 -10.64 -5.69
N LYS A 37 -8.00 -10.09 -4.51
CA LYS A 37 -8.86 -9.15 -3.78
C LYS A 37 -8.75 -7.72 -4.32
N LEU A 38 -7.56 -7.32 -4.78
CA LEU A 38 -7.32 -6.00 -5.37
C LEU A 38 -8.09 -5.79 -6.67
N LYS A 39 -8.36 -6.85 -7.45
CA LYS A 39 -9.15 -6.77 -8.68
C LYS A 39 -10.59 -6.32 -8.44
N THR A 40 -11.14 -6.64 -7.28
CA THR A 40 -12.50 -6.27 -6.88
C THR A 40 -12.45 -5.33 -5.68
N PHE A 41 -11.45 -4.44 -5.65
CA PHE A 41 -11.19 -3.58 -4.51
C PHE A 41 -12.41 -2.71 -4.18
N ASP A 42 -12.83 -2.77 -2.91
CA ASP A 42 -13.78 -1.85 -2.30
C ASP A 42 -13.00 -1.01 -1.29
N PRO A 43 -13.01 0.33 -1.37
CA PRO A 43 -12.42 1.22 -0.36
C PRO A 43 -12.92 0.97 1.07
N SER A 44 -14.08 0.32 1.22
CA SER A 44 -14.64 -0.09 2.51
C SER A 44 -14.02 -1.37 3.08
N ASP A 45 -13.22 -2.11 2.29
CA ASP A 45 -12.44 -3.27 2.75
C ASP A 45 -11.18 -2.80 3.50
N PHE A 46 -11.40 -2.29 4.70
CA PHE A 46 -10.33 -1.78 5.57
C PHE A 46 -9.27 -2.84 5.89
N ALA A 47 -9.67 -4.11 5.96
CA ALA A 47 -8.74 -5.21 6.21
C ALA A 47 -7.73 -5.36 5.06
N LEU A 48 -8.19 -5.26 3.81
CA LEU A 48 -7.33 -5.27 2.64
C LEU A 48 -6.40 -4.07 2.58
N VAL A 49 -6.89 -2.86 2.90
CA VAL A 49 -6.07 -1.65 2.96
C VAL A 49 -4.94 -1.81 3.98
N VAL A 50 -5.26 -2.33 5.17
CA VAL A 50 -4.27 -2.64 6.21
C VAL A 50 -3.26 -3.68 5.72
N ASP A 51 -3.70 -4.74 5.03
CA ASP A 51 -2.81 -5.79 4.52
C ASP A 51 -1.84 -5.25 3.45
N VAL A 52 -2.33 -4.38 2.57
CA VAL A 52 -1.53 -3.67 1.55
C VAL A 52 -0.51 -2.75 2.21
N ALA A 53 -0.95 -1.92 3.15
CA ALA A 53 -0.11 -0.99 3.89
C ALA A 53 0.98 -1.72 4.69
N HIS A 54 0.61 -2.75 5.44
CA HIS A 54 1.55 -3.55 6.23
C HIS A 54 2.55 -4.28 5.34
N GLY A 55 2.06 -4.93 4.27
CA GLY A 55 2.91 -5.63 3.30
C GLY A 55 3.94 -4.72 2.62
N SER A 56 3.58 -3.46 2.41
CA SER A 56 4.49 -2.41 1.92
C SER A 56 5.47 -1.96 3.01
N LEU A 57 4.96 -1.47 4.15
CA LEU A 57 5.76 -0.86 5.21
C LEU A 57 6.77 -1.82 5.81
N LYS A 58 6.42 -3.09 6.02
CA LYS A 58 7.33 -4.07 6.63
C LYS A 58 8.62 -4.30 5.84
N ARG A 59 8.68 -3.89 4.57
CA ARG A 59 9.90 -3.95 3.75
C ARG A 59 10.92 -2.88 4.12
N ASN A 60 10.46 -1.76 4.69
CA ASN A 60 11.30 -0.66 5.16
C ASN A 60 11.36 -0.58 6.69
N TYR A 61 10.39 -1.19 7.38
CA TYR A 61 10.26 -1.22 8.84
C TYR A 61 10.00 -2.67 9.31
N PRO A 62 11.03 -3.53 9.41
CA PRO A 62 10.86 -4.98 9.61
C PRO A 62 10.03 -5.36 10.85
N ASP A 63 10.09 -4.54 11.90
CA ASP A 63 9.41 -4.77 13.17
C ASP A 63 7.98 -4.21 13.20
N ILE A 64 7.52 -3.54 12.14
CA ILE A 64 6.16 -3.00 12.09
C ILE A 64 5.14 -4.14 12.08
N THR A 65 4.15 -4.03 12.95
CA THR A 65 3.09 -5.03 13.09
C THR A 65 1.86 -4.62 12.31
N ARG A 66 1.03 -5.60 11.94
CA ARG A 66 -0.23 -5.34 11.24
C ARG A 66 -1.20 -4.60 12.15
N GLU A 67 -1.19 -4.96 13.43
CA GLU A 67 -2.00 -4.37 14.50
C GLU A 67 -1.67 -2.89 14.67
N PHE A 68 -0.38 -2.51 14.70
CA PHE A 68 0.00 -1.10 14.75
C PHE A 68 -0.50 -0.33 13.53
N VAL A 69 -0.42 -0.93 12.33
CA VAL A 69 -0.92 -0.29 11.11
C VAL A 69 -2.43 -0.05 11.19
N ALA A 70 -3.20 -1.01 11.72
CA ALA A 70 -4.65 -0.93 11.81
C ALA A 70 -5.16 -0.03 12.94
N ASP A 71 -4.56 -0.15 14.13
CA ASP A 71 -5.14 0.40 15.36
C ASP A 71 -4.54 1.76 15.73
N GLU A 72 -3.32 2.07 15.28
CA GLU A 72 -2.56 3.25 15.72
C GLU A 72 -2.13 4.16 14.57
N LEU A 73 -1.79 3.61 13.40
CA LEU A 73 -1.23 4.37 12.28
C LEU A 73 -2.30 4.92 11.34
N LEU A 74 -3.18 4.04 10.84
CA LEU A 74 -4.17 4.39 9.83
C LEU A 74 -5.50 4.74 10.45
N ASP A 75 -6.22 5.63 9.78
CA ASP A 75 -7.63 5.91 10.03
C ASP A 75 -8.37 5.92 8.69
N VAL A 76 -9.69 6.05 8.73
CA VAL A 76 -10.55 6.02 7.53
C VAL A 76 -10.15 7.11 6.51
N GLY A 77 -9.64 8.26 6.96
CA GLY A 77 -9.19 9.35 6.09
C GLY A 77 -7.93 9.01 5.29
N HIS A 78 -7.16 8.02 5.73
CA HIS A 78 -5.92 7.61 5.07
C HIS A 78 -6.11 6.55 3.98
N VAL A 79 -7.28 5.91 3.90
CA VAL A 79 -7.51 4.72 3.05
C VAL A 79 -7.09 4.93 1.60
N ASN A 80 -7.63 5.96 0.93
CA ASN A 80 -7.36 6.21 -0.48
C ASN A 80 -5.89 6.59 -0.72
N ALA A 81 -5.36 7.49 0.09
CA ALA A 81 -3.98 7.97 -0.05
C ALA A 81 -2.95 6.84 0.13
N VAL A 82 -3.18 5.94 1.08
CA VAL A 82 -2.33 4.76 1.30
C VAL A 82 -2.41 3.82 0.11
N PHE A 83 -3.63 3.52 -0.35
CA PHE A 83 -3.83 2.63 -1.47
C PHE A 83 -3.14 3.15 -2.74
N GLU A 84 -3.40 4.40 -3.13
CA GLU A 84 -2.76 5.07 -4.26
C GLU A 84 -1.23 5.07 -4.15
N THR A 85 -0.70 5.38 -2.95
CA THR A 85 0.75 5.42 -2.72
C THR A 85 1.40 4.06 -2.96
N VAL A 86 0.83 2.99 -2.41
CA VAL A 86 1.37 1.63 -2.52
C VAL A 86 1.20 1.08 -3.93
N MET A 87 0.04 1.31 -4.54
CA MET A 87 -0.28 0.85 -5.90
C MET A 87 0.61 1.55 -6.94
N GLY A 88 0.76 2.87 -6.83
CA GLY A 88 1.69 3.65 -7.65
C GLY A 88 3.15 3.23 -7.47
N ALA A 89 3.61 2.98 -6.24
CA ALA A 89 4.95 2.44 -6.00
C ALA A 89 5.14 1.05 -6.62
N SER A 90 4.08 0.25 -6.72
CA SER A 90 4.11 -1.11 -7.26
C SER A 90 3.98 -1.19 -8.77
N GLY A 91 3.75 -0.07 -9.46
CA GLY A 91 3.43 -0.06 -10.89
C GLY A 91 2.09 -0.72 -11.20
N LEU A 92 1.22 -0.83 -10.21
CA LEU A 92 -0.11 -1.41 -10.32
C LEU A 92 -1.09 -0.24 -10.37
N VAL A 93 -1.40 0.28 -11.56
CA VAL A 93 -2.42 1.32 -11.66
C VAL A 93 -3.77 0.67 -11.43
N TYR A 94 -4.47 1.05 -10.36
CA TYR A 94 -5.87 0.69 -10.19
C TYR A 94 -6.72 1.72 -10.94
N THR A 95 -7.27 1.32 -12.08
CA THR A 95 -8.01 2.21 -12.99
C THR A 95 -9.52 2.18 -12.75
N GLY A 96 -10.00 1.63 -11.62
CA GLY A 96 -11.39 1.72 -11.14
C GLY A 96 -12.49 1.09 -12.01
N GLU A 97 -12.21 0.86 -13.28
CA GLU A 97 -13.06 0.25 -14.29
C GLU A 97 -12.13 -0.57 -15.19
N ASP A 98 -12.66 -1.64 -15.78
CA ASP A 98 -12.05 -2.28 -16.94
C ASP A 98 -11.76 -1.17 -17.96
N GLU A 99 -10.53 -0.67 -18.00
CA GLU A 99 -10.02 -0.01 -19.19
C GLU A 99 -10.06 -1.09 -20.26
N GLN A 100 -11.13 -1.05 -21.08
CA GLN A 100 -11.10 -1.54 -22.43
C GLN A 100 -9.71 -1.24 -22.97
N ALA A 101 -9.01 -2.31 -23.32
CA ALA A 101 -7.75 -2.26 -24.03
C ALA A 101 -7.86 -1.21 -25.14
N THR A 102 -7.32 -0.03 -24.90
CA THR A 102 -6.94 0.88 -25.98
C THR A 102 -5.53 0.44 -26.35
N ASP A 103 -5.50 -0.66 -27.11
CA ASP A 103 -4.41 -0.89 -28.03
C ASP A 103 -4.42 0.28 -29.01
N SER A 104 -3.53 1.23 -28.78
CA SER A 104 -3.13 2.23 -29.75
C SER A 104 -1.61 2.26 -29.76
N GLY A 105 -1.04 1.11 -30.10
CA GLY A 105 0.31 0.98 -30.63
C GLY A 105 0.26 1.01 -32.16
N GLU A 106 0.74 2.13 -32.70
CA GLU A 106 1.33 2.38 -34.04
C GLU A 106 1.05 1.45 -35.23
#